data_AF-A0A545UAR6-F1
#
_entry.id   AF-A0A545UAR6-F1
#
_cell.length_a   1.000
_cell.length_b   1.000
_cell.length_c   1.000
_cell.angle_alpha   90.00
_cell.angle_beta   90.00
_cell.angle_gamma   90.00
#
_symmetry.space_group_name_H-M   'P 1'
#
loop_
_entity.id
_entity.type
_entity.pdbx_description
1 polymer ?
#
loop_
_entity_poly.entity_id
_entity_poly.type
_entity_poly.pdbx_seq_one_letter_code
_entity_poly.pdbx_strand_id
1 'polypeptide(L)'
;MFIVFLRFSANKAKAPDFIQGHKAWIQQGIKEGLFLIVGSLQPDQGGCIIANNIEKEALESRISEDPFVTENIVKAEVFEVTPSMTIENLQFLMAA
;
A
#
# COMPACT_ATOMS: atom_id res chain seq x y z
N MET A 1 -3.49 -1.50 -12.21
CA MET A 1 -2.60 -1.32 -11.04
C MET A 1 -3.26 -0.38 -10.04
N PHE A 2 -2.73 -0.26 -8.82
CA PHE A 2 -3.32 0.58 -7.76
C PHE A 2 -2.28 1.45 -7.08
N ILE A 3 -2.71 2.64 -6.66
CA ILE A 3 -1.99 3.51 -5.73
C ILE A 3 -2.80 3.54 -4.45
N VAL A 4 -2.17 3.14 -3.35
CA VAL A 4 -2.79 3.12 -2.03
C VAL A 4 -2.09 4.14 -1.15
N PHE A 5 -2.85 5.08 -0.58
CA PHE A 5 -2.37 5.97 0.46
C PHE A 5 -2.80 5.44 1.82
N LEU A 6 -1.84 5.28 2.72
CA LEU A 6 -2.04 4.95 4.13
C LEU A 6 -1.87 6.24 4.93
N ARG A 7 -2.93 7.04 5.05
CA ARG A 7 -2.85 8.36 5.72
C ARG A 7 -2.99 8.21 7.22
N PHE A 8 -2.12 8.85 8.00
CA PHE A 8 -2.26 8.81 9.45
C PHE A 8 -3.64 9.26 9.92
N SER A 9 -4.15 8.58 10.94
CA SER A 9 -5.43 8.86 11.56
C SER A 9 -5.27 9.16 13.06
N ALA A 10 -6.38 9.12 13.79
CA ALA A 10 -6.47 9.52 15.20
C ALA A 10 -5.48 8.76 16.09
N ASN A 11 -5.16 7.49 15.78
CA ASN A 11 -4.29 6.66 16.62
C ASN A 11 -2.82 6.67 16.19
N LYS A 12 -2.34 7.67 15.42
CA LYS A 12 -0.96 7.68 14.92
C LYS A 12 0.12 7.47 16.00
N ALA A 13 -0.16 7.89 17.24
CA ALA A 13 0.74 7.72 18.38
C ALA A 13 1.01 6.24 18.75
N LYS A 14 0.11 5.31 18.37
CA LYS A 14 0.29 3.86 18.59
C LYS A 14 1.16 3.18 17.54
N ALA A 15 1.60 3.90 16.51
CA ALA A 15 2.43 3.32 15.44
C ALA A 15 3.65 2.51 15.96
N PRO A 16 4.39 2.93 17.02
CA PRO A 16 5.50 2.15 17.55
C PRO A 16 5.09 0.76 18.06
N ASP A 17 3.88 0.60 18.58
CA ASP A 17 3.40 -0.66 19.16
C ASP A 17 3.11 -1.72 18.09
N PHE A 18 2.75 -1.29 16.87
CA PHE A 18 2.32 -2.16 15.77
C PHE A 18 3.30 -2.21 14.59
N ILE A 19 4.42 -1.47 14.68
CA ILE A 19 5.36 -1.30 13.56
C ILE A 19 5.96 -2.63 13.07
N GLN A 20 6.16 -3.59 13.96
CA GLN A 20 6.71 -4.90 13.58
C GLN A 20 5.74 -5.68 12.69
N GLY A 21 4.45 -5.71 13.06
CA GLY A 21 3.41 -6.36 12.27
C GLY A 21 3.20 -5.68 10.92
N HIS A 22 3.14 -4.35 10.91
CA HIS A 22 3.07 -3.55 9.68
C HIS A 22 4.24 -3.84 8.72
N LYS A 23 5.48 -3.91 9.25
CA LYS A 23 6.67 -4.25 8.45
C LYS A 23 6.60 -5.67 7.89
N ALA A 24 6.15 -6.66 8.67
CA ALA A 24 6.01 -8.03 8.20
C ALA A 24 4.97 -8.13 7.06
N TRP A 25 3.85 -7.43 7.19
CA TRP A 25 2.81 -7.34 6.16
C TRP A 25 3.34 -6.70 4.86
N ILE A 26 4.10 -5.60 4.95
CA ILE A 26 4.78 -4.98 3.80
C ILE A 26 5.74 -5.99 3.13
N GLN A 27 6.61 -6.63 3.93
CA GLN A 27 7.60 -7.58 3.42
C GLN A 27 6.96 -8.73 2.67
N GLN A 28 5.84 -9.25 3.17
CA GLN A 28 5.08 -10.29 2.49
C GLN A 28 4.52 -9.79 1.15
N GLY A 29 4.00 -8.56 1.08
CA GLY A 29 3.49 -7.98 -0.18
C GLY A 29 4.57 -7.75 -1.22
N ILE A 30 5.77 -7.33 -0.80
CA ILE A 30 6.93 -7.25 -1.68
C ILE A 30 7.35 -8.64 -2.17
N LYS A 31 7.44 -9.63 -1.27
CA LYS A 31 7.86 -11.00 -1.59
C LYS A 31 6.94 -11.68 -2.59
N GLU A 32 5.64 -11.42 -2.51
CA GLU A 32 4.62 -11.95 -3.43
C GLU A 32 4.57 -11.20 -4.77
N GLY A 33 5.32 -10.11 -4.92
CA GLY A 33 5.31 -9.26 -6.12
C GLY A 33 4.03 -8.43 -6.27
N LEU A 34 3.22 -8.33 -5.22
CA LEU A 34 1.97 -7.56 -5.21
C LEU A 34 2.23 -6.09 -4.92
N PHE A 35 3.20 -5.78 -4.05
CA PHE A 35 3.66 -4.43 -3.78
C PHE A 35 4.93 -4.15 -4.58
N LEU A 36 4.90 -3.12 -5.41
CA LEU A 36 6.02 -2.69 -6.25
C LEU A 36 6.86 -1.63 -5.56
N ILE A 37 6.20 -0.73 -4.83
CA ILE A 37 6.81 0.36 -4.07
C ILE A 37 6.08 0.48 -2.74
N VAL A 38 6.84 0.72 -1.67
CA VAL A 38 6.33 1.21 -0.38
C VAL A 38 7.21 2.37 0.06
N GLY A 39 6.60 3.50 0.44
CA GLY A 39 7.32 4.70 0.85
C GLY A 39 6.51 5.60 1.77
N SER A 40 7.17 6.60 2.36
CA SER A 40 6.53 7.57 3.25
C SER A 40 5.97 8.77 2.49
N LEU A 41 4.78 9.23 2.87
CA LEU A 41 4.24 10.51 2.43
C LEU A 41 4.83 11.64 3.25
N GLN A 42 5.39 12.66 2.59
CA GLN A 42 6.09 13.76 3.24
C GLN A 42 5.22 15.03 3.34
N PRO A 43 5.35 15.81 4.43
CA PRO A 43 6.02 15.48 5.69
C PRO A 43 5.07 14.74 6.65
N ASP A 44 5.50 13.60 7.19
CA ASP A 44 4.78 12.84 8.25
C ASP A 44 3.28 12.61 7.96
N GLN A 45 2.91 12.29 6.71
CA GLN A 45 1.51 12.10 6.31
C GLN A 45 1.08 10.62 6.26
N GLY A 46 2.00 9.70 6.56
CA GLY A 46 1.78 8.26 6.52
C GLY A 46 2.59 7.57 5.40
N GLY A 47 1.97 6.63 4.71
CA GLY A 47 2.61 5.79 3.69
C GLY A 47 1.92 5.81 2.33
N CYS A 48 2.63 5.33 1.32
CA CYS A 48 2.13 5.08 -0.02
C CYS A 48 2.60 3.70 -0.48
N ILE A 49 1.71 2.97 -1.16
CA ILE A 49 1.99 1.69 -1.78
C ILE A 49 1.58 1.76 -3.25
N ILE A 50 2.44 1.29 -4.13
CA ILE A 50 2.05 0.96 -5.51
C ILE A 50 1.87 -0.55 -5.58
N ALA A 51 0.67 -0.99 -5.95
CA ALA A 51 0.32 -2.39 -6.06
C ALA A 51 -0.05 -2.78 -7.50
N ASN A 52 0.26 -4.01 -7.90
CA ASN A 52 -0.08 -4.56 -9.21
C ASN A 52 -0.39 -6.06 -9.10
N ASN A 53 -0.92 -6.65 -10.19
CA ASN A 53 -1.23 -8.09 -10.28
C ASN A 53 -2.19 -8.59 -9.18
N ILE A 54 -3.17 -7.77 -8.82
CA ILE A 54 -4.17 -8.09 -7.80
C ILE A 54 -5.51 -7.45 -8.18
N GLU A 55 -6.61 -8.17 -7.96
CA GLU A 55 -7.96 -7.63 -8.11
C GLU A 55 -8.30 -6.65 -6.99
N LYS A 56 -9.19 -5.69 -7.26
CA LYS A 56 -9.51 -4.62 -6.31
C LYS A 56 -9.99 -5.15 -4.96
N GLU A 57 -10.93 -6.08 -4.94
CA GLU A 57 -11.51 -6.63 -3.71
C GLU A 57 -10.46 -7.41 -2.90
N ALA A 58 -9.57 -8.14 -3.58
CA ALA A 58 -8.47 -8.85 -2.94
C ALA A 58 -7.44 -7.88 -2.34
N LEU A 59 -7.15 -6.77 -3.04
CA LEU A 59 -6.30 -5.71 -2.52
C LEU A 59 -6.93 -5.07 -1.28
N GLU A 60 -8.19 -4.68 -1.35
CA GLU A 60 -8.91 -4.06 -0.21
C GLU A 60 -8.92 -4.99 1.01
N SER A 61 -9.19 -6.30 0.81
CA SER A 61 -9.08 -7.30 1.88
C SER A 61 -7.68 -7.33 2.48
N ARG A 62 -6.64 -7.40 1.64
CA ARG A 62 -5.25 -7.41 2.10
C ARG A 62 -4.87 -6.13 2.87
N ILE A 63 -5.31 -4.96 2.40
CA ILE A 63 -5.07 -3.69 3.09
C ILE A 63 -5.75 -3.68 4.47
N SER A 64 -6.93 -4.29 4.61
CA SER A 64 -7.62 -4.39 5.90
C SER A 64 -6.89 -5.25 6.95
N GLU A 65 -5.99 -6.12 6.50
CA GLU A 65 -5.12 -6.96 7.35
C GLU A 65 -3.87 -6.24 7.85
N ASP A 66 -3.55 -5.05 7.34
CA ASP A 66 -2.47 -4.23 7.87
C ASP A 66 -2.78 -3.83 9.32
N PRO A 67 -1.94 -4.17 10.32
CA PRO A 67 -2.16 -3.76 11.71
C PRO A 67 -2.34 -2.25 11.87
N PHE A 68 -1.72 -1.43 11.02
CA PHE A 68 -1.92 0.02 11.06
C PHE A 68 -3.34 0.42 10.61
N VAL A 69 -3.95 -0.31 9.70
CA VAL A 69 -5.33 -0.09 9.27
C VAL A 69 -6.30 -0.62 10.34
N THR A 70 -6.08 -1.85 10.82
CA THR A 70 -6.92 -2.48 11.85
C THR A 70 -7.02 -1.63 13.12
N GLU A 71 -5.90 -1.04 13.55
CA GLU A 71 -5.83 -0.20 14.77
C GLU A 71 -6.18 1.27 14.52
N ASN A 72 -6.64 1.62 13.31
CA ASN A 72 -6.93 3.00 12.90
C ASN A 72 -5.75 3.96 13.16
N ILE A 73 -4.52 3.46 13.00
CA ILE A 73 -3.28 4.25 12.96
C ILE A 73 -3.20 4.97 11.62
N VAL A 74 -3.62 4.32 10.54
CA VAL A 74 -3.80 4.90 9.21
C VAL A 74 -5.20 4.59 8.66
N LYS A 75 -5.66 5.42 7.73
CA LYS A 75 -6.80 5.13 6.83
C LYS A 75 -6.27 4.89 5.43
N ALA A 76 -6.78 3.84 4.80
CA ALA A 76 -6.44 3.51 3.43
C ALA A 76 -7.32 4.27 2.43
N GLU A 77 -6.69 4.83 1.40
CA GLU A 77 -7.35 5.37 0.21
C GLU A 77 -6.81 4.59 -1.01
N VAL A 78 -7.68 3.86 -1.71
CA VAL A 78 -7.29 3.00 -2.84
C VAL A 78 -7.75 3.63 -4.15
N PHE A 79 -6.79 3.88 -5.05
CA PHE A 79 -7.06 4.43 -6.37
C PHE A 79 -6.58 3.45 -7.45
N GLU A 80 -7.49 3.07 -8.34
CA GLU A 80 -7.15 2.28 -9.51
C GLU A 80 -6.56 3.17 -10.61
N VAL A 81 -5.50 2.68 -11.24
CA VAL A 81 -4.80 3.38 -12.33
C VAL A 81 -4.61 2.41 -13.48
N THR A 82 -4.98 2.87 -14.67
CA THR A 82 -4.70 2.23 -15.97
C THR A 82 -3.60 3.04 -16.66
N PRO A 83 -2.32 2.62 -16.57
CA PRO A 83 -1.21 3.37 -17.16
C PRO A 83 -1.34 3.39 -18.69
N SER A 84 -1.26 4.59 -19.28
CA SER A 84 -1.27 4.77 -20.73
C SER A 84 0.14 4.91 -21.33
N MET A 85 1.14 5.23 -20.50
CA MET A 85 2.52 5.42 -20.91
C MET A 85 3.44 4.95 -19.78
N THR A 86 4.53 4.26 -20.15
CA THR A 86 5.54 3.76 -19.22
C THR A 86 6.93 3.85 -19.86
N ILE A 87 7.98 3.82 -19.04
CA ILE A 87 9.33 3.50 -19.49
C ILE A 87 9.45 1.98 -19.74
N GLU A 88 10.41 1.56 -20.55
CA GLU A 88 10.55 0.17 -21.02
C GLU A 88 10.54 -0.87 -19.89
N ASN A 89 11.26 -0.62 -18.80
CA ASN A 89 11.33 -1.54 -17.66
C ASN A 89 10.04 -1.61 -16.82
N LEU A 90 9.03 -0.78 -17.11
CA LEU A 90 7.72 -0.78 -16.46
C LEU A 90 6.58 -1.18 -17.39
N GLN A 91 6.88 -1.66 -18.60
CA GLN A 91 5.88 -1.98 -19.61
C GLN A 91 4.89 -3.08 -19.17
N PHE A 92 5.29 -3.93 -18.22
CA PHE A 92 4.42 -4.92 -17.59
C PHE A 92 3.25 -4.33 -16.78
N LEU A 93 3.25 -3.02 -16.50
CA LEU A 93 2.17 -2.31 -15.80
C LEU A 93 1.06 -1.82 -16.72
N MET A 94 1.31 -1.77 -18.04
CA MET A 94 0.29 -1.39 -18.99
C MET A 94 -0.72 -2.53 -19.10
N ALA A 95 -2.01 -2.18 -19.17
CA ALA A 95 -3.04 -3.16 -19.50
C ALA A 95 -2.70 -3.78 -20.87
N ALA A 96 -2.92 -5.09 -21.01
CA ALA A 96 -2.87 -5.76 -22.30
C ALA A 96 -3.94 -5.21 -23.25
#